data_AF-A0A510BC08-F1
#
_entry.id   AF-A0A510BC08-F1
#
_cell.length_a   1.000
_cell.length_b   1.000
_cell.length_c   1.000
_cell.angle_alpha   90.00
_cell.angle_beta   90.00
_cell.angle_gamma   90.00
#
_symmetry.space_group_name_H-M   'P 1'
#
loop_
_entity.id
_entity.type
_entity.pdbx_description
1 polymer ?
#
loop_
_entity_poly.entity_id
_entity_poly.type
_entity_poly.pdbx_seq_one_letter_code
_entity_poly.pdbx_strand_id
1 'polypeptide(L)'
;MEDNKIESPENNKKMEDGKKTEYKRKRYSFEDLIALAEEIKDKDLREKVIEFLKNPLPTHKDIENTNIPIEDSPASIRWHHKYKGGLVEHTIATTKIALKIAEALEEVYGLNINKDVLIAGGLLHDIMKPFNYIEDSEGEGYDHIPKFHLEHLTLAVAELYKRDFPIEVIKVVASHHGEYGSMKPDSIEGWILHYADTIDASLNDIAIRICQARARDIGVDEGEIYNLFTPLKIYEMRVKEGKDRLKEKLNEIFNVEGEKEEENSSE
;
A
#
# COMPACT_ATOMS: atom_id res chain seq x y z
N MET A 1 -57.56 9.93 1.30
CA MET A 1 -56.64 9.26 0.37
C MET A 1 -55.43 10.15 0.30
N GLU A 2 -54.48 9.93 1.21
CA GLU A 2 -53.20 10.63 1.18
C GLU A 2 -52.24 9.80 0.34
N ASP A 3 -51.77 10.40 -0.75
CA ASP A 3 -50.82 9.82 -1.68
C ASP A 3 -49.47 9.67 -0.98
N ASN A 4 -49.18 8.47 -0.49
CA ASN A 4 -47.82 8.04 -0.19
C ASN A 4 -47.04 7.97 -1.52
N LYS A 5 -46.31 9.04 -1.83
CA LYS A 5 -45.28 9.01 -2.86
C LYS A 5 -44.16 8.10 -2.39
N ILE A 6 -44.23 6.84 -2.82
CA ILE A 6 -43.11 5.89 -2.79
C ILE A 6 -42.01 6.52 -3.64
N GLU A 7 -40.92 6.95 -3.00
CA GLU A 7 -39.72 7.38 -3.71
C GLU A 7 -39.21 6.22 -4.57
N SER A 8 -39.06 6.49 -5.88
CA SER A 8 -38.61 5.49 -6.85
C SER A 8 -37.19 5.02 -6.51
N PRO A 9 -36.88 3.72 -6.63
CA PRO A 9 -35.55 3.15 -6.37
C PRO A 9 -34.40 3.86 -7.11
N GLU A 10 -34.68 4.46 -8.27
CA GLU A 10 -33.72 5.21 -9.07
C GLU A 10 -33.26 6.55 -8.46
N ASN A 11 -34.05 7.16 -7.58
CA ASN A 11 -33.68 8.40 -6.90
C ASN A 11 -32.79 8.13 -5.68
N ASN A 12 -33.04 7.04 -4.94
CA ASN A 12 -32.15 6.59 -3.86
C ASN A 12 -30.77 6.22 -4.39
N LYS A 13 -30.70 5.49 -5.52
CA LYS A 13 -29.41 5.15 -6.17
C LYS A 13 -28.59 6.36 -6.60
N LYS A 14 -29.24 7.43 -7.06
CA LYS A 14 -28.56 8.70 -7.44
C LYS A 14 -28.09 9.51 -6.24
N MET A 15 -28.81 9.48 -5.11
CA MET A 15 -28.35 10.09 -3.86
C MET A 15 -27.24 9.25 -3.18
N GLU A 16 -27.32 7.92 -3.26
CA GLU A 16 -26.31 6.94 -2.82
C GLU A 16 -24.94 7.18 -3.48
N ASP A 17 -24.90 7.33 -4.80
CA ASP A 17 -23.67 7.64 -5.55
C ASP A 17 -23.16 9.06 -5.26
N GLY A 18 -24.06 10.00 -4.96
CA GLY A 18 -23.74 11.42 -4.73
C GLY A 18 -22.88 11.69 -3.49
N LYS A 19 -23.06 10.93 -2.40
CA LYS A 19 -22.22 11.06 -1.18
C LYS A 19 -20.89 10.32 -1.32
N LYS A 20 -20.87 9.12 -1.91
CA LYS A 20 -19.62 8.36 -2.13
C LYS A 20 -18.70 9.06 -3.13
N THR A 21 -19.24 9.82 -4.09
CA THR A 21 -18.45 10.60 -5.06
C THR A 21 -17.68 11.78 -4.46
N GLU A 22 -18.11 12.32 -3.31
CA GLU A 22 -17.32 13.32 -2.55
C GLU A 22 -16.02 12.71 -1.99
N TYR A 23 -16.05 11.43 -1.65
CA TYR A 23 -14.97 10.72 -1.00
C TYR A 23 -14.28 9.74 -1.96
N LYS A 24 -13.38 10.24 -2.79
CA LYS A 24 -12.55 9.40 -3.67
C LYS A 24 -11.07 9.55 -3.31
N ARG A 25 -10.46 8.50 -2.75
CA ARG A 25 -9.01 8.47 -2.53
C ARG A 25 -8.27 8.62 -3.85
N LYS A 26 -7.11 9.28 -3.81
CA LYS A 26 -6.13 9.21 -4.90
C LYS A 26 -5.69 7.75 -5.04
N ARG A 27 -5.69 7.23 -6.26
CA ARG A 27 -5.00 5.99 -6.63
C ARG A 27 -3.71 6.38 -7.34
N TYR A 28 -2.62 5.74 -6.98
CA TYR A 28 -1.36 5.86 -7.69
C TYR A 28 -1.31 4.78 -8.76
N SER A 29 -0.66 5.12 -9.87
CA SER A 29 -0.53 4.21 -11.00
C SER A 29 0.93 3.79 -11.19
N PHE A 30 1.12 2.86 -12.12
CA PHE A 30 2.42 2.44 -12.59
C PHE A 30 3.23 3.62 -13.13
N GLU A 31 2.58 4.60 -13.77
CA GLU A 31 3.22 5.83 -14.25
C GLU A 31 3.78 6.67 -13.10
N ASP A 32 3.19 6.66 -11.90
CA ASP A 32 3.76 7.35 -10.74
C ASP A 32 5.09 6.70 -10.30
N LEU A 33 5.23 5.38 -10.42
CA LEU A 33 6.50 4.67 -10.17
C LEU A 33 7.54 5.02 -11.22
N ILE A 34 7.13 5.06 -12.50
CA ILE A 34 8.01 5.48 -13.60
C ILE A 34 8.46 6.93 -13.41
N ALA A 35 7.57 7.83 -13.00
CA ALA A 35 7.91 9.22 -12.74
C ALA A 35 9.00 9.36 -11.66
N LEU A 36 8.94 8.55 -10.59
CA LEU A 36 10.01 8.49 -9.59
C LEU A 36 11.31 7.93 -10.18
N ALA A 37 11.22 6.87 -10.99
CA ALA A 37 12.41 6.29 -11.63
C ALA A 37 13.11 7.30 -12.56
N GLU A 38 12.36 8.18 -13.22
CA GLU A 38 12.91 9.25 -14.07
C GLU A 38 13.73 10.29 -13.29
N GLU A 39 13.59 10.36 -11.96
CA GLU A 39 14.42 11.24 -11.10
C GLU A 39 15.85 10.70 -10.88
N ILE A 40 16.12 9.42 -11.19
CA ILE A 40 17.47 8.83 -11.13
C ILE A 40 18.36 9.54 -12.17
N LYS A 41 19.49 10.10 -11.74
CA LYS A 41 20.39 10.87 -12.62
C LYS A 41 21.23 9.97 -13.50
N ASP A 42 21.81 8.92 -12.93
CA ASP A 42 22.57 7.90 -13.66
C ASP A 42 21.67 7.23 -14.72
N LYS A 43 22.04 7.42 -15.99
CA LYS A 43 21.21 6.98 -17.12
C LYS A 43 21.08 5.47 -17.17
N ASP A 44 22.16 4.74 -16.94
CA ASP A 44 22.17 3.28 -17.09
C ASP A 44 21.36 2.63 -15.97
N LEU A 45 21.50 3.12 -14.73
CA LEU A 45 20.68 2.68 -13.60
C LEU A 45 19.21 3.04 -13.83
N ARG A 46 18.90 4.26 -14.29
CA ARG A 46 17.53 4.68 -14.60
C ARG A 46 16.88 3.73 -15.61
N GLU A 47 17.57 3.44 -16.72
CA GLU A 47 17.07 2.53 -17.76
C GLU A 47 16.85 1.11 -17.21
N LYS A 48 17.77 0.58 -16.40
CA LYS A 48 17.62 -0.72 -15.73
C LYS A 48 16.43 -0.76 -14.78
N VAL A 49 16.25 0.25 -13.93
CA VAL A 49 15.11 0.33 -13.00
C VAL A 49 13.79 0.37 -13.77
N ILE A 50 13.68 1.22 -14.80
CA ILE A 50 12.48 1.32 -15.63
C ILE A 50 12.19 0.01 -16.37
N GLU A 51 13.22 -0.66 -16.90
CA GLU A 51 13.09 -1.94 -17.58
C GLU A 51 12.59 -3.03 -16.64
N PHE A 52 13.10 -3.07 -15.41
CA PHE A 52 12.67 -4.03 -14.40
C PHE A 52 11.25 -3.76 -13.89
N LEU A 53 10.88 -2.49 -13.67
CA LEU A 53 9.51 -2.11 -13.33
C LEU A 53 8.51 -2.55 -14.42
N LYS A 54 8.86 -2.35 -15.70
CA LYS A 54 8.00 -2.73 -16.84
C LYS A 54 7.92 -4.23 -17.05
N ASN A 55 8.98 -4.96 -16.74
CA ASN A 55 9.09 -6.39 -16.97
C ASN A 55 9.53 -7.11 -15.68
N PRO A 56 8.69 -7.14 -14.63
CA PRO A 56 9.08 -7.65 -13.31
C PRO A 56 9.11 -9.18 -13.24
N LEU A 57 8.86 -9.87 -14.35
CA LEU A 57 8.78 -11.33 -14.40
C LEU A 57 10.11 -11.98 -13.95
N PRO A 58 10.04 -12.90 -12.97
CA PRO A 58 11.18 -13.72 -12.58
C PRO A 58 11.71 -14.55 -13.76
N THR A 59 13.03 -14.64 -13.87
CA THR A 59 13.71 -15.33 -14.97
C THR A 59 13.76 -16.85 -14.79
N HIS A 60 13.53 -17.35 -13.57
CA HIS A 60 13.54 -18.78 -13.29
C HIS A 60 12.24 -19.45 -13.75
N LYS A 61 12.36 -20.46 -14.62
CA LYS A 61 11.22 -21.14 -15.28
C LYS A 61 10.16 -21.76 -14.36
N ASP A 62 10.55 -22.10 -13.12
CA ASP A 62 9.66 -22.74 -12.15
C ASP A 62 8.92 -21.70 -11.26
N ILE A 63 9.15 -20.41 -11.48
CA ILE A 63 8.42 -19.33 -10.81
C ILE A 63 7.28 -18.88 -11.70
N GLU A 64 6.06 -19.18 -11.27
CA GLU A 64 4.86 -18.90 -12.04
C GLU A 64 4.47 -17.42 -11.94
N ASN A 65 3.90 -16.90 -13.03
CA ASN A 65 3.28 -15.58 -13.00
C ASN A 65 1.90 -15.70 -12.33
N THR A 66 1.73 -15.01 -11.19
CA THR A 66 0.47 -14.98 -10.44
C THR A 66 -0.59 -14.10 -11.10
N ASN A 67 -0.23 -13.35 -12.14
CA ASN A 67 -1.09 -12.43 -12.89
C ASN A 67 -1.69 -11.30 -12.04
N ILE A 68 -1.17 -11.04 -10.85
CA ILE A 68 -1.53 -9.85 -10.06
C ILE A 68 -0.71 -8.66 -10.58
N PRO A 69 -1.35 -7.62 -11.14
CA PRO A 69 -0.65 -6.39 -11.50
C PRO A 69 -0.05 -5.71 -10.26
N ILE A 70 1.12 -5.07 -10.41
CA ILE A 70 1.74 -4.29 -9.32
C ILE A 70 0.78 -3.23 -8.76
N GLU A 71 -0.01 -2.58 -9.63
CA GLU A 71 -1.00 -1.57 -9.27
C GLU A 71 -2.17 -2.09 -8.44
N ASP A 72 -2.42 -3.39 -8.50
CA ASP A 72 -3.49 -4.04 -7.78
C ASP A 72 -2.95 -4.78 -6.54
N SER A 73 -1.68 -5.14 -6.53
CA SER A 73 -1.10 -5.92 -5.44
C SER A 73 -1.14 -5.19 -4.08
N PRO A 74 -1.43 -5.91 -2.98
CA PRO A 74 -1.21 -5.40 -1.63
C PRO A 74 0.29 -5.44 -1.28
N ALA A 75 0.74 -4.61 -0.31
CA ALA A 75 2.11 -4.73 0.19
C ALA A 75 2.27 -5.84 1.25
N SER A 76 1.16 -6.37 1.78
CA SER A 76 1.14 -7.48 2.72
C SER A 76 -0.21 -8.19 2.65
N ILE A 77 -0.32 -9.44 3.06
CA ILE A 77 -1.64 -10.11 3.14
C ILE A 77 -2.38 -9.74 4.44
N ARG A 78 -1.63 -9.52 5.54
CA ARG A 78 -2.23 -9.39 6.88
C ARG A 78 -1.95 -8.07 7.59
N TRP A 79 -0.96 -7.32 7.13
CA TRP A 79 -0.42 -6.18 7.85
C TRP A 79 -0.58 -4.89 7.06
N HIS A 80 0.35 -3.95 7.21
CA HIS A 80 0.44 -2.71 6.45
C HIS A 80 0.11 -2.89 4.97
N HIS A 81 -0.67 -1.95 4.42
CA HIS A 81 -1.01 -1.88 3.01
C HIS A 81 -1.65 -3.18 2.46
N LYS A 82 -2.44 -3.91 3.27
CA LYS A 82 -3.09 -5.19 2.89
C LYS A 82 -4.27 -5.13 1.92
N TYR A 83 -4.40 -4.01 1.21
CA TYR A 83 -5.54 -3.73 0.34
C TYR A 83 -5.07 -3.55 -1.10
N LYS A 84 -6.00 -3.67 -2.04
CA LYS A 84 -5.74 -3.48 -3.47
C LYS A 84 -5.00 -2.17 -3.74
N GLY A 85 -3.86 -2.25 -4.44
CA GLY A 85 -2.97 -1.13 -4.75
C GLY A 85 -2.16 -0.58 -3.57
N GLY A 86 -2.14 -1.30 -2.45
CA GLY A 86 -1.34 -0.96 -1.29
C GLY A 86 0.15 -1.00 -1.56
N LEU A 87 0.63 -1.90 -2.44
CA LEU A 87 2.04 -2.01 -2.81
C LEU A 87 2.57 -0.73 -3.44
N VAL A 88 1.87 -0.18 -4.45
CA VAL A 88 2.29 1.07 -5.10
C VAL A 88 2.34 2.24 -4.12
N GLU A 89 1.34 2.35 -3.25
CA GLU A 89 1.32 3.37 -2.20
C GLU A 89 2.52 3.26 -1.27
N HIS A 90 2.81 2.04 -0.80
CA HIS A 90 3.92 1.75 0.07
C HIS A 90 5.26 2.09 -0.60
N THR A 91 5.49 1.58 -1.82
CA THR A 91 6.69 1.84 -2.61
C THR A 91 6.94 3.33 -2.82
N ILE A 92 5.91 4.10 -3.17
CA ILE A 92 6.01 5.57 -3.36
C ILE A 92 6.29 6.27 -2.03
N ALA A 93 5.58 5.91 -0.96
CA ALA A 93 5.75 6.52 0.36
C ALA A 93 7.15 6.26 0.91
N THR A 94 7.60 5.01 0.91
CA THR A 94 8.94 4.59 1.30
C THR A 94 10.01 5.35 0.52
N THR A 95 9.90 5.43 -0.81
CA THR A 95 10.87 6.17 -1.65
C THR A 95 10.91 7.66 -1.29
N LYS A 96 9.74 8.30 -1.14
CA LYS A 96 9.66 9.73 -0.80
C LYS A 96 10.16 10.04 0.60
N ILE A 97 9.84 9.19 1.59
CA ILE A 97 10.34 9.33 2.96
C ILE A 97 11.86 9.20 2.96
N ALA A 98 12.42 8.20 2.26
CA ALA A 98 13.86 8.00 2.14
C ALA A 98 14.57 9.24 1.57
N LEU A 99 14.02 9.83 0.49
CA LEU A 99 14.55 11.07 -0.09
C LEU A 99 14.50 12.25 0.88
N LYS A 100 13.42 12.40 1.66
CA LYS A 100 13.29 13.47 2.65
C LYS A 100 14.22 13.30 3.84
N ILE A 101 14.45 12.06 4.28
CA ILE A 101 15.48 11.77 5.29
C ILE A 101 16.85 12.14 4.74
N ALA A 102 17.17 11.73 3.51
CA ALA A 102 18.46 12.06 2.88
C ALA A 102 18.68 13.58 2.79
N GLU A 103 17.69 14.34 2.29
CA GLU A 103 17.77 15.81 2.22
C GLU A 103 18.09 16.44 3.58
N ALA A 104 17.39 16.02 4.65
CA ALA A 104 17.62 16.55 5.99
C ALA A 104 19.05 16.23 6.49
N LEU A 105 19.56 15.04 6.21
CA LEU A 105 20.91 14.64 6.62
C LEU A 105 22.00 15.36 5.82
N GLU A 106 21.78 15.59 4.52
CA GLU A 106 22.66 16.40 3.68
C GLU A 106 22.74 17.86 4.19
N GLU A 107 21.60 18.47 4.51
CA GLU A 107 21.53 19.86 5.01
C GLU A 107 22.23 20.02 6.37
N VAL A 108 21.94 19.13 7.32
CA VAL A 108 22.43 19.27 8.70
C VAL A 108 23.90 18.84 8.84
N TYR A 109 24.31 17.78 8.15
CA TYR A 109 25.61 17.15 8.35
C TYR A 109 26.57 17.32 7.17
N GLY A 110 26.15 17.96 6.07
CA GLY A 110 26.99 18.17 4.89
C GLY A 110 27.35 16.87 4.16
N LEU A 111 26.50 15.85 4.26
CA LEU A 111 26.69 14.58 3.59
C LEU A 111 26.42 14.70 2.08
N ASN A 112 26.95 13.75 1.31
CA ASN A 112 26.59 13.54 -0.08
C ASN A 112 25.98 12.14 -0.20
N ILE A 113 24.65 12.04 -0.14
CA ILE A 113 23.94 10.77 -0.10
C ILE A 113 23.54 10.39 -1.53
N ASN A 114 23.73 9.12 -1.89
CA ASN A 114 23.38 8.66 -3.23
C ASN A 114 21.86 8.47 -3.39
N LYS A 115 21.18 9.53 -3.84
CA LYS A 115 19.72 9.52 -4.08
C LYS A 115 19.30 8.57 -5.21
N ASP A 116 20.16 8.33 -6.21
CA ASP A 116 19.87 7.39 -7.29
C ASP A 116 19.73 5.95 -6.74
N VAL A 117 20.60 5.58 -5.80
CA VAL A 117 20.52 4.29 -5.08
C VAL A 117 19.28 4.22 -4.19
N LEU A 118 18.89 5.31 -3.52
CA LEU A 118 17.67 5.35 -2.71
C LEU A 118 16.41 5.19 -3.56
N ILE A 119 16.34 5.85 -4.72
CA ILE A 119 15.19 5.72 -5.63
C ILE A 119 15.14 4.30 -6.20
N ALA A 120 16.26 3.78 -6.69
CA ALA A 120 16.32 2.41 -7.21
C ALA A 120 15.95 1.38 -6.13
N GLY A 121 16.52 1.49 -4.93
CA GLY A 121 16.21 0.61 -3.81
C GLY A 121 14.74 0.72 -3.38
N GLY A 122 14.23 1.94 -3.23
CA GLY A 122 12.83 2.19 -2.87
C GLY A 122 11.84 1.65 -3.87
N LEU A 123 12.10 1.76 -5.18
CA LEU A 123 11.21 1.22 -6.21
C LEU A 123 11.25 -0.30 -6.35
N LEU A 124 12.36 -0.93 -5.94
CA LEU A 124 12.61 -2.36 -6.20
C LEU A 124 12.57 -3.25 -4.96
N HIS A 125 12.56 -2.71 -3.74
CA HIS A 125 12.68 -3.51 -2.50
C HIS A 125 11.60 -4.59 -2.37
N ASP A 126 10.38 -4.27 -2.81
CA ASP A 126 9.18 -5.11 -2.68
C ASP A 126 8.57 -5.54 -4.02
N ILE A 127 9.26 -5.29 -5.14
CA ILE A 127 8.73 -5.53 -6.50
C ILE A 127 8.30 -6.99 -6.74
N MET A 128 8.84 -7.91 -5.95
CA MET A 128 8.59 -9.35 -6.05
C MET A 128 7.44 -9.87 -5.19
N LYS A 129 6.79 -9.03 -4.38
CA LYS A 129 5.63 -9.42 -3.57
C LYS A 129 4.46 -10.01 -4.39
N PRO A 130 4.06 -9.44 -5.54
CA PRO A 130 2.92 -9.96 -6.32
C PRO A 130 3.09 -11.43 -6.74
N PHE A 131 4.33 -11.87 -6.99
CA PHE A 131 4.64 -13.26 -7.38
C PHE A 131 4.48 -14.28 -6.26
N ASN A 132 4.15 -13.84 -5.05
CA ASN A 132 3.90 -14.72 -3.90
C ASN A 132 2.43 -14.71 -3.46
N TYR A 133 1.56 -13.99 -4.16
CA TYR A 133 0.16 -13.78 -3.79
C TYR A 133 -0.81 -14.29 -4.87
N ILE A 134 -2.05 -14.56 -4.46
CA ILE A 134 -3.23 -14.81 -5.30
C ILE A 134 -4.38 -13.94 -4.79
N GLU A 135 -5.33 -13.63 -5.66
CA GLU A 135 -6.65 -13.20 -5.19
C GLU A 135 -7.31 -14.40 -4.48
N ASP A 136 -7.99 -14.14 -3.36
CA ASP A 136 -8.70 -15.20 -2.67
C ASP A 136 -9.86 -15.74 -3.52
N SER A 137 -10.40 -16.90 -3.13
CA SER A 137 -11.46 -17.58 -3.89
C SER A 137 -12.77 -16.79 -3.99
N GLU A 138 -12.95 -15.77 -3.15
CA GLU A 138 -14.17 -14.95 -3.08
C GLU A 138 -13.98 -13.61 -3.81
N GLY A 139 -12.74 -13.27 -4.20
CA GLY A 139 -12.39 -12.01 -4.85
C GLY A 139 -12.44 -10.81 -3.91
N GLU A 140 -12.49 -11.04 -2.60
CA GLU A 140 -12.65 -10.01 -1.57
C GLU A 140 -11.32 -9.61 -0.92
N GLY A 141 -10.24 -10.34 -1.24
CA GLY A 141 -8.92 -10.14 -0.65
C GLY A 141 -7.80 -10.89 -1.37
N TYR A 142 -6.69 -11.09 -0.64
CA TYR A 142 -5.48 -11.72 -1.15
C TYR A 142 -5.02 -12.81 -0.20
N ASP A 143 -4.43 -13.87 -0.74
CA ASP A 143 -3.77 -14.93 0.04
C ASP A 143 -2.42 -15.30 -0.60
N HIS A 144 -1.64 -16.14 0.08
CA HIS A 144 -0.41 -16.68 -0.45
C HIS A 144 -0.69 -17.74 -1.52
N ILE A 145 0.21 -17.83 -2.51
CA ILE A 145 0.18 -18.94 -3.47
C ILE A 145 0.21 -20.31 -2.74
N PRO A 146 -0.51 -21.34 -3.23
CA PRO A 146 -0.59 -22.64 -2.55
C PRO A 146 0.76 -23.35 -2.40
N LYS A 147 1.66 -23.14 -3.37
CA LYS A 147 3.03 -23.64 -3.34
C LYS A 147 3.96 -22.44 -3.37
N PHE A 148 4.62 -22.16 -2.26
CA PHE A 148 5.53 -21.04 -2.14
C PHE A 148 6.65 -21.07 -3.20
N HIS A 149 6.88 -19.90 -3.79
CA HIS A 149 8.08 -19.57 -4.54
C HIS A 149 9.23 -19.27 -3.57
N LEU A 150 10.36 -18.80 -4.10
CA LEU A 150 11.28 -18.03 -3.26
C LEU A 150 10.53 -16.81 -2.73
N GLU A 151 10.73 -16.53 -1.44
CA GLU A 151 10.17 -15.33 -0.83
C GLU A 151 10.68 -14.08 -1.58
N HIS A 152 9.85 -13.03 -1.58
CA HIS A 152 10.03 -11.84 -2.39
C HIS A 152 11.43 -11.21 -2.36
N LEU A 153 12.08 -11.12 -1.20
CA LEU A 153 13.38 -10.50 -1.05
C LEU A 153 14.48 -11.33 -1.70
N THR A 154 14.53 -12.64 -1.43
CA THR A 154 15.45 -13.57 -2.07
C THR A 154 15.25 -13.59 -3.58
N LEU A 155 13.99 -13.55 -4.03
CA LEU A 155 13.66 -13.46 -5.45
C LEU A 155 14.14 -12.14 -6.06
N ALA A 156 13.92 -11.00 -5.38
CA ALA A 156 14.38 -9.70 -5.83
C ALA A 156 15.90 -9.65 -5.95
N VAL A 157 16.62 -10.13 -4.95
CA VAL A 157 18.09 -10.21 -4.98
C VAL A 157 18.58 -11.08 -6.13
N ALA A 158 17.99 -12.26 -6.34
CA ALA A 158 18.35 -13.14 -7.46
C ALA A 158 18.16 -12.46 -8.82
N GLU A 159 17.05 -11.74 -9.00
CA GLU A 159 16.74 -11.00 -10.23
C GLU A 159 17.68 -9.80 -10.43
N LEU A 160 18.00 -9.06 -9.36
CA LEU A 160 18.93 -7.94 -9.44
C LEU A 160 20.35 -8.41 -9.83
N TYR A 161 20.84 -9.52 -9.26
CA TYR A 161 22.09 -10.14 -9.70
C TYR A 161 22.03 -10.58 -11.16
N LYS A 162 20.93 -11.21 -11.57
CA LYS A 162 20.74 -11.70 -12.94
C LYS A 162 20.73 -10.57 -13.96
N ARG A 163 20.15 -9.43 -13.60
CA ARG A 163 20.03 -8.21 -14.41
C ARG A 163 21.23 -7.28 -14.27
N ASP A 164 22.29 -7.71 -13.57
CA ASP A 164 23.54 -6.99 -13.42
C ASP A 164 23.35 -5.59 -12.82
N PHE A 165 22.49 -5.45 -11.81
CA PHE A 165 22.33 -4.18 -11.10
C PHE A 165 23.60 -3.81 -10.30
N PRO A 166 23.87 -2.51 -10.08
CA PRO A 166 24.95 -2.07 -9.21
C PRO A 166 24.86 -2.72 -7.82
N ILE A 167 26.01 -3.13 -7.27
CA ILE A 167 26.07 -3.87 -6.01
C ILE A 167 25.48 -3.06 -4.84
N GLU A 168 25.58 -1.73 -4.89
CA GLU A 168 25.01 -0.82 -3.90
C GLU A 168 23.48 -0.93 -3.85
N VAL A 169 22.82 -1.01 -5.01
CA VAL A 169 21.35 -1.20 -5.10
C VAL A 169 20.97 -2.59 -4.58
N ILE A 170 21.71 -3.62 -4.98
CA ILE A 170 21.50 -4.99 -4.50
C ILE A 170 21.57 -5.03 -2.98
N LYS A 171 22.59 -4.43 -2.37
CA LYS A 171 22.78 -4.42 -0.92
C LYS A 171 21.68 -3.66 -0.19
N VAL A 172 21.27 -2.51 -0.72
CA VAL A 172 20.17 -1.70 -0.16
C VAL A 172 18.86 -2.50 -0.18
N VAL A 173 18.52 -3.13 -1.31
CA VAL A 173 17.34 -4.01 -1.39
C VAL A 173 17.48 -5.21 -0.45
N ALA A 174 18.61 -5.92 -0.49
CA ALA A 174 18.85 -7.14 0.29
C ALA A 174 18.77 -6.93 1.82
N SER A 175 18.98 -5.70 2.29
CA SER A 175 19.05 -5.38 3.72
C SER A 175 17.93 -4.47 4.23
N HIS A 176 16.93 -4.13 3.40
CA HIS A 176 15.92 -3.14 3.77
C HIS A 176 15.08 -3.54 5.00
N HIS A 177 14.94 -4.82 5.32
CA HIS A 177 14.31 -5.30 6.56
C HIS A 177 15.15 -5.08 7.84
N GLY A 178 16.38 -4.56 7.72
CA GLY A 178 17.19 -4.16 8.87
C GLY A 178 17.54 -5.33 9.80
N GLU A 179 17.29 -5.14 11.09
CA GLU A 179 17.53 -6.15 12.14
C GLU A 179 16.66 -7.40 12.01
N TYR A 180 15.57 -7.35 11.23
CA TYR A 180 14.68 -8.48 10.99
C TYR A 180 15.03 -9.26 9.71
N GLY A 181 15.97 -8.74 8.91
CA GLY A 181 16.43 -9.38 7.68
C GLY A 181 17.63 -10.31 7.87
N SER A 182 17.90 -11.14 6.86
CA SER A 182 19.10 -11.98 6.81
C SER A 182 20.39 -11.18 6.67
N MET A 183 20.30 -9.94 6.19
CA MET A 183 21.41 -9.01 6.04
C MET A 183 21.04 -7.66 6.67
N LYS A 184 21.98 -7.07 7.40
CA LYS A 184 21.83 -5.71 7.95
C LYS A 184 22.34 -4.68 6.96
N PRO A 185 21.77 -3.46 6.95
CA PRO A 185 22.31 -2.37 6.16
C PRO A 185 23.75 -2.04 6.58
N ASP A 186 24.61 -1.85 5.59
CA ASP A 186 26.02 -1.49 5.78
C ASP A 186 26.40 -0.18 5.09
N SER A 187 25.41 0.59 4.64
CA SER A 187 25.53 1.95 4.10
C SER A 187 24.50 2.89 4.71
N ILE A 188 24.73 4.20 4.58
CA ILE A 188 23.77 5.23 5.01
C ILE A 188 22.47 5.08 4.22
N GLU A 189 22.55 4.84 2.90
CA GLU A 189 21.40 4.64 2.03
C GLU A 189 20.56 3.43 2.47
N GLY A 190 21.20 2.32 2.85
CA GLY A 190 20.51 1.13 3.32
C GLY A 190 19.77 1.38 4.64
N TRP A 191 20.41 2.09 5.59
CA TRP A 191 19.75 2.47 6.84
C TRP A 191 18.59 3.45 6.61
N ILE A 192 18.77 4.42 5.72
CA ILE A 192 17.69 5.36 5.34
C ILE A 192 16.50 4.60 4.76
N LEU A 193 16.73 3.67 3.82
CA LEU A 193 15.66 2.92 3.22
C LEU A 193 14.94 2.03 4.24
N HIS A 194 15.69 1.34 5.10
CA HIS A 194 15.13 0.55 6.19
C HIS A 194 14.22 1.37 7.10
N TYR A 195 14.66 2.55 7.53
CA TYR A 195 13.84 3.40 8.40
C TYR A 195 12.64 3.98 7.66
N ALA A 196 12.77 4.32 6.38
CA ALA A 196 11.66 4.79 5.57
C ALA A 196 10.56 3.73 5.43
N ASP A 197 10.93 2.51 5.08
CA ASP A 197 10.06 1.33 5.02
C ASP A 197 9.37 1.10 6.38
N THR A 198 10.16 1.07 7.46
CA THR A 198 9.64 0.84 8.81
C THR A 198 8.64 1.91 9.24
N ILE A 199 8.90 3.20 8.96
CA ILE A 199 8.01 4.31 9.32
C ILE A 199 6.66 4.16 8.61
N ASP A 200 6.68 3.95 7.30
CA ASP A 200 5.45 3.82 6.50
C ASP A 200 4.64 2.60 6.93
N ALA A 201 5.28 1.43 6.98
CA ALA A 201 4.66 0.17 7.39
C ALA A 201 4.07 0.25 8.80
N SER A 202 4.81 0.80 9.77
CA SER A 202 4.35 0.88 11.16
C SER A 202 3.14 1.81 11.33
N LEU A 203 3.16 2.97 10.68
CA LEU A 203 2.03 3.91 10.73
C LEU A 203 0.80 3.35 10.03
N ASN A 204 0.98 2.69 8.88
CA ASN A 204 -0.12 2.07 8.16
C ASN A 204 -0.72 0.89 8.93
N ASP A 205 0.09 0.05 9.60
CA ASP A 205 -0.41 -1.06 10.41
C ASP A 205 -1.32 -0.59 11.56
N ILE A 206 -0.93 0.48 12.27
CA ILE A 206 -1.78 1.11 13.29
C ILE A 206 -3.10 1.58 12.66
N ALA A 207 -3.00 2.23 11.50
CA ALA A 207 -4.14 2.81 10.82
C ALA A 207 -5.12 1.74 10.30
N ILE A 208 -4.61 0.61 9.79
CA ILE A 208 -5.39 -0.57 9.42
C ILE A 208 -6.18 -1.04 10.63
N ARG A 209 -5.55 -1.31 11.76
CA ARG A 209 -6.26 -1.83 12.96
C ARG A 209 -7.41 -0.91 13.39
N ILE A 210 -7.23 0.41 13.27
CA ILE A 210 -8.27 1.40 13.53
C ILE A 210 -9.39 1.32 12.50
N CYS A 211 -9.05 1.22 11.21
CA CYS A 211 -10.00 1.04 10.13
C CYS A 211 -10.82 -0.24 10.29
N GLN A 212 -10.19 -1.39 10.56
CA GLN A 212 -10.87 -2.66 10.80
C GLN A 212 -11.81 -2.59 12.01
N ALA A 213 -11.42 -1.87 13.07
CA ALA A 213 -12.31 -1.65 14.21
C ALA A 213 -13.54 -0.81 13.82
N ARG A 214 -13.38 0.19 12.94
CA ARG A 214 -14.49 1.01 12.45
C ARG A 214 -15.39 0.27 11.48
N ALA A 215 -14.82 -0.52 10.57
CA ALA A 215 -15.54 -1.43 9.68
C ALA A 215 -16.49 -2.35 10.48
N ARG A 216 -15.97 -3.01 11.52
CA ARG A 216 -16.77 -3.84 12.44
C ARG A 216 -17.84 -3.07 13.19
N ASP A 217 -17.55 -1.85 13.63
CA ASP A 217 -18.50 -1.03 14.38
C ASP A 217 -19.72 -0.60 13.55
N ILE A 218 -19.57 -0.53 12.22
CA ILE A 218 -20.63 -0.09 11.29
C ILE A 218 -21.16 -1.25 10.42
N GLY A 219 -20.66 -2.47 10.60
CA GLY A 219 -21.10 -3.63 9.82
C GLY A 219 -20.78 -3.55 8.32
N VAL A 220 -19.69 -2.88 7.94
CA VAL A 220 -19.25 -2.74 6.54
C VAL A 220 -17.92 -3.48 6.34
N ASP A 221 -17.71 -4.05 5.17
CA ASP A 221 -16.42 -4.64 4.81
C ASP A 221 -15.30 -3.58 4.81
N GLU A 222 -14.12 -3.95 5.30
CA GLU A 222 -12.99 -3.00 5.37
C GLU A 222 -12.49 -2.59 3.97
N GLY A 223 -12.64 -3.44 2.97
CA GLY A 223 -12.35 -3.17 1.56
C GLY A 223 -13.20 -2.05 0.97
N GLU A 224 -14.47 -1.96 1.35
CA GLU A 224 -15.33 -0.83 0.97
C GLU A 224 -14.80 0.50 1.52
N ILE A 225 -14.30 0.49 2.76
CA ILE A 225 -13.64 1.68 3.34
C ILE A 225 -12.36 1.99 2.56
N TYR A 226 -11.55 0.99 2.24
CA TYR A 226 -10.32 1.18 1.48
C TYR A 226 -10.55 1.73 0.07
N ASN A 227 -11.74 1.56 -0.51
CA ASN A 227 -12.07 2.12 -1.81
C ASN A 227 -12.24 3.64 -1.80
N LEU A 228 -12.73 4.20 -0.68
CA LEU A 228 -12.98 5.64 -0.53
C LEU A 228 -11.85 6.35 0.22
N PHE A 229 -11.20 5.66 1.17
CA PHE A 229 -10.19 6.22 2.07
C PHE A 229 -8.95 5.34 2.16
N THR A 230 -7.79 5.95 2.39
CA THR A 230 -6.63 5.19 2.89
C THR A 230 -6.81 4.94 4.39
N PRO A 231 -6.24 3.86 4.97
CA PRO A 231 -6.32 3.66 6.42
C PRO A 231 -5.77 4.84 7.21
N LEU A 232 -4.68 5.47 6.75
CA LEU A 232 -4.12 6.67 7.38
C LEU A 232 -5.11 7.84 7.38
N LYS A 233 -5.96 7.98 6.36
CA LYS A 233 -7.02 8.99 6.35
C LYS A 233 -8.09 8.71 7.41
N ILE A 234 -8.49 7.44 7.57
CA ILE A 234 -9.40 7.02 8.64
C ILE A 234 -8.77 7.29 10.01
N TYR A 235 -7.47 7.01 10.16
CA TYR A 235 -6.76 7.31 11.41
C TYR A 235 -6.71 8.81 11.71
N GLU A 236 -6.39 9.64 10.71
CA GLU A 236 -6.40 11.10 10.85
C GLU A 236 -7.78 11.61 11.33
N MET A 237 -8.86 11.17 10.68
CA MET A 237 -10.23 11.53 11.06
C MET A 237 -10.54 11.08 12.49
N ARG A 238 -10.13 9.87 12.86
CA ARG A 238 -10.30 9.34 14.23
C ARG A 238 -9.62 10.23 15.27
N VAL A 239 -8.41 10.71 15.00
CA VAL A 239 -7.65 11.58 15.93
C VAL A 239 -8.31 12.95 16.04
N LYS A 240 -8.74 13.53 14.92
CA LYS A 240 -9.32 14.88 14.89
C LYS A 240 -10.73 14.96 15.46
N GLU A 241 -11.56 13.94 15.22
CA GLU A 241 -13.00 14.04 15.44
C GLU A 241 -13.52 13.19 16.59
N GLY A 242 -12.76 12.19 17.04
CA GLY A 242 -13.22 11.23 18.04
C GLY A 242 -13.74 9.92 17.41
N LYS A 243 -14.01 8.94 18.26
CA LYS A 243 -14.51 7.61 17.82
C LYS A 243 -15.92 7.72 17.29
N ASP A 244 -16.81 8.32 18.07
CA ASP A 244 -18.25 8.25 17.83
C ASP A 244 -18.66 9.11 16.63
N ARG A 245 -18.10 10.32 16.50
CA ARG A 245 -18.31 11.16 15.30
C ARG A 245 -17.80 10.50 14.02
N LEU A 246 -16.65 9.82 14.08
CA LEU A 246 -16.16 9.07 12.92
C LEU A 246 -17.12 7.94 12.54
N LYS A 247 -17.67 7.21 13.53
CA LYS A 247 -18.68 6.18 13.26
C LYS A 247 -19.93 6.75 12.61
N GLU A 248 -20.48 7.84 13.15
CA GLU A 248 -21.64 8.53 12.60
C GLU A 248 -21.40 8.92 11.14
N LYS A 249 -20.26 9.55 10.84
CA LYS A 249 -19.89 9.89 9.47
C LYS A 249 -19.77 8.68 8.54
N LEU A 250 -19.13 7.61 9.00
CA LEU A 250 -18.99 6.42 8.16
C LEU A 250 -20.36 5.75 7.94
N ASN A 251 -21.23 5.67 8.95
CA ASN A 251 -22.61 5.21 8.79
C ASN A 251 -23.36 6.05 7.74
N GLU A 252 -23.22 7.38 7.79
CA GLU A 252 -23.83 8.28 6.80
C GLU A 252 -23.27 8.14 5.38
N ILE A 253 -21.98 7.79 5.24
CA ILE A 253 -21.32 7.59 3.93
C ILE A 253 -21.69 6.25 3.32
N PHE A 254 -21.77 5.20 4.14
CA PHE A 254 -22.08 3.85 3.70
C PHE A 254 -23.58 3.52 3.76
N ASN A 255 -24.43 4.47 4.17
CA ASN A 255 -25.88 4.32 4.33
C ASN A 255 -26.26 3.10 5.18
N VAL A 256 -25.50 2.88 6.26
CA VAL A 256 -25.84 1.88 7.26
C VAL A 256 -26.98 2.47 8.07
N GLU A 257 -28.23 2.11 7.73
CA GLU A 257 -29.38 2.45 8.57
C GLU A 257 -29.14 1.83 9.94
N GLY A 258 -29.11 2.67 10.98
CA GLY A 258 -28.99 2.17 12.34
C GLY A 258 -30.19 1.29 12.64
N GLU A 259 -29.95 -0.01 12.81
CA GLU A 259 -30.85 -0.86 13.59
C GLU A 259 -30.93 -0.22 14.97
N LYS A 260 -31.91 0.67 15.16
CA LYS A 260 -32.39 1.00 16.49
C LYS A 260 -32.91 -0.31 17.03
N GLU A 261 -32.19 -0.86 17.99
CA GLU A 261 -32.72 -1.87 18.90
C GLU A 261 -34.13 -1.42 19.29
N GLU A 262 -35.14 -2.13 18.77
CA GLU A 262 -36.45 -2.14 19.40
C GLU A 262 -36.23 -2.74 20.79
N GLU A 263 -35.99 -1.87 21.76
CA GLU A 263 -36.28 -2.16 23.16
C GLU A 263 -37.76 -2.55 23.20
N ASN A 264 -38.02 -3.84 23.08
CA ASN A 264 -39.26 -4.46 23.53
C ASN A 264 -39.30 -4.30 25.05
N SER A 265 -39.68 -3.11 25.50
CA SER A 265 -40.39 -2.92 26.75
C SER A 265 -41.79 -3.55 26.57
N SER A 266 -41.86 -4.88 26.69
CA SER A 266 -43.11 -5.58 26.95
C SER A 266 -43.20 -5.84 28.46
N GLU A 267 -44.23 -5.21 29.02
CA GLU A 267 -44.78 -5.27 30.39
C GLU A 267 -44.85 -6.68 31.01
#